data_AF-A0A061RGP4-F1
#
_entry.id   AF-A0A061RGP4-F1
#
_cell.length_a   1.000
_cell.length_b   1.000
_cell.length_c   1.000
_cell.angle_alpha   90.00
_cell.angle_beta   90.00
_cell.angle_gamma   90.00
#
_symmetry.space_group_name_H-M   'P 1'
#
loop_
_entity.id
_entity.type
_entity.pdbx_description
1 polymer ?
#
loop_
_entity_poly.entity_id
_entity_poly.type
_entity_poly.pdbx_seq_one_letter_code
_entity_poly.pdbx_strand_id
1 'polypeptide(L)'
;MQGLFDDKEFDYIETSSELPEPSDDFWSNEKWEVLGQLLRYAVPVVAIGVVLVGVFASYTYNEGADTYMQSASSETASAVLVPAEKVETAKDN
;
A
#
# COMPACT_ATOMS: atom_id res chain seq x y z
N MET A 1 -71.12 39.84 22.10
CA MET A 1 -69.88 39.25 22.65
C MET A 1 -68.83 39.40 21.59
N GLN A 2 -67.94 40.36 21.81
CA GLN A 2 -66.92 40.86 20.88
C GLN A 2 -65.58 40.67 21.58
N GLY A 3 -64.58 40.17 20.86
CA GLY A 3 -63.17 40.23 21.24
C GLY A 3 -62.71 39.16 22.24
N LEU A 4 -62.26 38.02 21.74
CA LEU A 4 -61.23 37.22 22.41
C LEU A 4 -60.52 36.25 21.45
N PHE A 5 -60.22 36.71 20.23
CA PHE A 5 -59.22 36.05 19.41
C PHE A 5 -57.95 36.88 19.56
N ASP A 6 -57.20 36.49 20.59
CA ASP A 6 -55.85 36.89 20.89
C ASP A 6 -55.00 36.71 19.62
N ASP A 7 -54.54 37.83 19.06
CA ASP A 7 -53.56 37.90 17.98
C ASP A 7 -52.31 37.17 18.44
N LYS A 8 -52.25 35.87 18.19
CA LYS A 8 -50.99 35.15 18.16
C LYS A 8 -50.29 35.56 16.88
N GLU A 9 -49.59 36.68 16.96
CA GLU A 9 -48.44 36.97 16.12
C GLU A 9 -47.55 35.73 16.14
N PHE A 10 -47.64 34.94 15.08
CA PHE A 10 -46.63 33.95 14.78
C PHE A 10 -45.41 34.76 14.36
N ASP A 11 -44.52 34.98 15.32
CA ASP A 11 -43.20 35.53 15.09
C ASP A 11 -42.49 34.58 14.13
N TYR A 12 -42.49 34.95 12.84
CA TYR A 12 -41.74 34.24 11.83
C TYR A 12 -40.28 34.46 12.19
N ILE A 13 -39.69 33.50 12.89
CA ILE A 13 -38.24 33.44 13.07
C ILE A 13 -37.66 33.40 11.65
N GLU A 14 -37.23 34.55 11.16
CA GLU A 14 -36.35 34.67 10.00
C GLU A 14 -35.08 33.89 10.37
N THR A 15 -35.09 32.60 10.03
CA THR A 15 -33.88 31.79 9.86
C THR A 15 -33.13 32.41 8.68
N SER A 16 -32.42 33.51 8.98
CA SER A 16 -31.32 33.96 8.14
C SER A 16 -30.33 32.81 8.09
N SER A 17 -30.39 32.16 6.94
CA SER A 17 -29.77 30.89 6.64
C SER A 17 -28.32 31.16 6.26
N GLU A 18 -27.44 31.29 7.24
CA GLU A 18 -26.01 31.06 7.00
C GLU A 18 -25.69 29.69 7.57
N LEU A 19 -25.87 28.67 6.72
CA LEU A 19 -25.30 27.36 7.00
C LEU A 19 -23.80 27.56 7.29
N PRO A 20 -23.27 27.01 8.39
CA PRO A 20 -21.86 27.17 8.70
C PRO A 20 -21.03 26.74 7.48
N GLU A 21 -20.07 27.56 7.09
CA GLU A 21 -19.15 27.22 6.01
C GLU A 21 -18.61 25.79 6.27
N PRO A 22 -18.62 24.89 5.28
CA PRO A 22 -18.15 23.54 5.48
C PRO A 22 -16.73 23.64 6.02
N SER A 23 -16.56 23.28 7.30
CA SER A 23 -15.26 23.30 7.96
C SER A 23 -14.31 22.48 7.10
N ASP A 24 -13.10 22.98 6.90
CA ASP A 24 -12.03 22.40 6.09
C ASP A 24 -11.69 20.98 6.58
N ASP A 25 -12.52 20.03 6.17
CA ASP A 25 -12.53 18.68 6.71
C ASP A 25 -11.29 17.98 6.18
N PHE A 26 -10.53 17.34 7.06
CA PHE A 26 -9.29 16.66 6.66
C PHE A 26 -9.57 15.57 5.61
N TRP A 27 -10.79 15.04 5.62
CA TRP A 27 -11.30 14.04 4.68
C TRP A 27 -11.90 14.64 3.40
N SER A 28 -11.74 15.94 3.15
CA SER A 28 -12.28 16.58 1.96
C SER A 28 -11.68 15.98 0.68
N ASN A 29 -12.57 15.74 -0.29
CA ASN A 29 -12.29 14.97 -1.50
C ASN A 29 -11.08 15.50 -2.30
N GLU A 30 -10.85 16.82 -2.32
CA GLU A 30 -9.75 17.44 -3.08
C GLU A 30 -8.37 16.94 -2.67
N LYS A 31 -8.09 16.81 -1.36
CA LYS A 31 -6.77 16.37 -0.86
C LYS A 31 -6.51 14.90 -1.22
N TRP A 32 -7.56 14.08 -1.19
CA TRP A 32 -7.50 12.66 -1.50
C TRP A 32 -7.51 12.36 -3.00
N GLU A 33 -8.10 13.23 -3.81
CA GLU A 33 -8.11 13.12 -5.27
C GLU A 33 -6.71 13.27 -5.86
N VAL A 34 -5.94 14.27 -5.39
CA VAL A 34 -4.53 14.45 -5.80
C VAL A 34 -3.68 13.25 -5.39
N LEU A 35 -3.87 12.74 -4.17
CA LEU A 35 -3.16 11.55 -3.69
C LEU A 35 -3.54 10.31 -4.50
N GLY A 36 -4.81 10.14 -4.83
CA GLY A 36 -5.31 9.06 -5.68
C GLY A 36 -4.73 9.11 -7.09
N GLN A 37 -4.63 10.31 -7.68
CA GLN A 37 -4.02 10.50 -9.00
C GLN A 37 -2.52 10.18 -8.98
N LEU A 38 -1.80 10.55 -7.92
CA LEU A 38 -0.39 10.21 -7.75
C LEU A 38 -0.19 8.69 -7.60
N LEU A 39 -1.00 8.05 -6.76
CA LEU A 39 -0.96 6.60 -6.52
C LEU A 39 -1.26 5.79 -7.78
N ARG A 40 -2.13 6.29 -8.68
CA ARG A 40 -2.44 5.64 -9.96
C ARG A 40 -1.20 5.33 -10.79
N TYR A 41 -0.18 6.19 -10.73
CA TYR A 41 1.08 6.00 -11.46
C TYR A 41 2.19 5.47 -10.56
N ALA A 42 2.23 5.88 -9.29
CA ALA A 42 3.28 5.45 -8.36
C ALA A 42 3.19 3.95 -8.05
N VAL A 43 1.99 3.40 -7.83
CA VAL A 43 1.80 1.98 -7.50
C VAL A 43 2.33 1.05 -8.60
N PRO A 44 1.96 1.19 -9.89
CA PRO A 44 2.50 0.31 -10.93
C PRO A 44 4.00 0.49 -11.13
N VAL A 45 4.53 1.71 -11.01
CA VAL A 45 5.98 1.96 -11.11
C VAL A 45 6.75 1.26 -9.98
N VAL A 46 6.27 1.39 -8.75
CA VAL A 46 6.86 0.69 -7.59
C VAL A 46 6.74 -0.82 -7.76
N ALA A 47 5.59 -1.32 -8.21
CA ALA A 47 5.39 -2.75 -8.45
C ALA A 47 6.41 -3.29 -9.48
N ILE A 48 6.61 -2.59 -10.60
CA ILE A 48 7.63 -2.94 -11.59
C ILE A 48 9.03 -2.89 -10.96
N GLY A 49 9.33 -1.86 -10.18
CA GLY A 49 10.60 -1.73 -9.46
C GLY A 49 10.87 -2.92 -8.54
N VAL A 50 9.89 -3.34 -7.74
CA VAL A 50 9.99 -4.50 -6.85
C VAL A 50 10.25 -5.78 -7.64
N VAL A 51 9.53 -6.00 -8.75
CA VAL A 51 9.75 -7.16 -9.62
C VAL A 51 11.18 -7.15 -10.19
N LEU A 52 11.66 -6.02 -10.70
CA LEU A 52 13.01 -5.90 -11.25
C LEU A 52 14.09 -6.15 -10.19
N VAL A 53 13.92 -5.59 -8.98
CA VAL A 53 14.83 -5.84 -7.86
C VAL A 53 14.81 -7.32 -7.46
N GLY A 54 13.63 -7.95 -7.41
CA GLY A 54 13.51 -9.37 -7.10
C GLY A 54 14.18 -10.25 -8.15
N VAL A 55 14.02 -9.93 -9.43
CA VAL A 55 14.71 -10.63 -10.53
C VAL A 55 16.21 -10.45 -10.41
N PHE A 56 16.69 -9.22 -10.25
CA PHE A 56 18.11 -8.92 -10.13
C PHE A 56 18.73 -9.65 -8.93
N ALA A 57 18.11 -9.55 -7.75
CA ALA A 57 18.54 -10.26 -6.55
C ALA A 57 18.56 -11.77 -6.75
N SER A 58 17.62 -12.34 -7.51
CA SER A 58 17.61 -13.78 -7.83
C SER A 58 18.76 -14.19 -8.75
N TYR A 59 19.13 -13.33 -9.71
CA TYR A 59 20.29 -13.56 -10.58
C TYR A 59 21.60 -13.46 -9.82
N THR A 60 21.74 -12.46 -8.93
CA THR A 60 22.97 -12.23 -8.17
C THR A 60 23.02 -13.00 -6.86
N TYR A 61 21.99 -13.77 -6.50
CA TYR A 61 21.87 -14.43 -5.19
C TYR A 61 23.06 -15.34 -4.88
N ASN A 62 23.61 -15.99 -5.92
CA ASN A 62 24.72 -16.92 -5.83
C ASN A 62 26.07 -16.30 -6.22
N GLU A 63 26.10 -15.03 -6.64
CA GLU A 63 27.35 -14.36 -7.01
C GLU A 63 28.22 -14.18 -5.76
N GLY A 64 29.39 -14.83 -5.72
CA GLY A 64 30.32 -14.79 -4.59
C GLY A 64 30.10 -15.87 -3.52
N ALA A 65 29.26 -16.88 -3.77
CA ALA A 65 29.16 -18.03 -2.88
C ALA A 65 30.35 -18.97 -3.06
N ASP A 66 31.16 -19.17 -2.01
CA ASP A 66 32.28 -20.12 -2.03
C ASP A 66 31.84 -21.58 -1.80
N THR A 67 30.69 -21.78 -1.17
CA THR A 67 30.19 -23.10 -0.75
C THR A 67 28.67 -23.10 -0.67
N TYR A 68 28.04 -24.16 -1.19
CA TYR A 68 26.60 -24.40 -1.14
C TYR A 68 26.27 -25.48 -0.12
N MET A 69 25.15 -25.35 0.58
CA MET A 69 24.67 -26.37 1.52
C MET A 69 23.72 -27.33 0.79
N GLN A 70 24.08 -28.61 0.75
CA GLN A 70 23.20 -29.66 0.29
C GLN A 70 22.35 -30.14 1.46
N SER A 71 21.03 -30.02 1.33
CA SER A 71 20.07 -30.49 2.32
C SER A 71 20.26 -31.99 2.58
N ALA A 72 20.11 -32.37 3.84
CA ALA A 72 20.09 -33.77 4.24
C ALA A 72 19.01 -34.53 3.47
N SER A 73 19.37 -35.68 2.89
CA SER A 73 18.43 -36.53 2.13
C SER A 73 17.44 -37.30 3.03
N SER A 74 17.66 -37.28 4.35
CA SER A 74 16.78 -37.91 5.35
C SER A 74 16.96 -37.23 6.71
N GLU A 75 16.05 -37.47 7.66
CA GLU A 75 16.12 -36.97 9.03
C GLU A 75 17.40 -37.40 9.79
N THR A 76 18.06 -38.46 9.32
CA THR A 76 19.30 -39.00 9.91
C THR A 76 20.56 -38.59 9.15
N ALA A 77 20.43 -38.01 7.96
CA ALA A 77 21.55 -37.53 7.18
C ALA A 77 21.98 -36.14 7.66
N SER A 78 23.29 -35.86 7.67
CA SER A 78 23.80 -34.52 7.91
C SER A 78 23.81 -33.72 6.61
N ALA A 79 23.58 -32.41 6.71
CA ALA A 79 23.77 -31.52 5.59
C ALA A 79 25.26 -31.51 5.19
N VAL A 80 25.53 -31.56 3.90
CA VAL A 80 26.88 -31.60 3.35
C VAL A 80 27.17 -30.28 2.66
N LEU A 81 28.36 -29.73 2.92
CA LEU A 81 28.84 -28.53 2.25
C LEU A 81 29.50 -28.93 0.92
N VAL A 82 29.02 -28.36 -0.18
CA VAL A 82 29.51 -28.59 -1.54
C VAL A 82 30.22 -27.33 -2.03
N PRO A 83 31.52 -27.39 -2.36
CA PRO A 83 32.24 -26.24 -2.91
C PRO A 83 31.62 -25.75 -4.23
N ALA A 84 31.61 -24.43 -4.45
CA ALA A 84 30.96 -23.83 -5.61
C ALA A 84 31.50 -24.32 -6.96
N GLU A 85 32.81 -24.54 -7.04
CA GLU A 85 33.53 -25.04 -8.23
C GLU A 85 32.94 -26.34 -8.79
N LYS A 86 32.43 -27.22 -7.92
CA LYS A 86 31.85 -28.52 -8.31
C LYS A 86 30.41 -28.43 -8.79
N VAL A 87 29.69 -27.36 -8.40
CA VAL A 87 28.29 -27.15 -8.77
C VAL A 87 28.21 -26.47 -10.14
N GLU A 88 29.10 -25.52 -10.42
CA GLU A 88 29.15 -24.82 -11.71
C GLU A 88 29.54 -25.75 -12.86
N THR A 89 30.55 -26.60 -12.68
CA THR A 89 30.95 -27.61 -13.68
C THR A 89 29.89 -28.67 -13.97
N ALA A 90 28.97 -28.92 -13.03
CA ALA A 90 27.83 -29.83 -13.22
C ALA A 90 26.64 -29.17 -13.94
N LYS A 91 26.57 -27.85 -13.99
CA LYS A 91 25.48 -27.09 -14.63
C LYS A 91 25.72 -26.87 -16.13
N ASP A 92 26.99 -26.91 -16.57
CA ASP A 92 27.42 -26.68 -17.95
C ASP A 92 27.54 -27.97 -18.81
N ASN A 93 27.22 -29.15 -18.25
CA ASN A 93 27.12 -30.43 -18.97
C ASN A 93 25.67 -30.88 -19.12
#